data_AF-F3CB41-F1
#
_entry.id   AF-F3CB41-F1
#
_cell.length_a   1.000
_cell.length_b   1.000
_cell.length_c   1.000
_cell.angle_alpha   90.00
_cell.angle_beta   90.00
_cell.angle_gamma   90.00
#
_symmetry.space_group_name_H-M   'P 1'
#
loop_
_entity.id
_entity.type
_entity.pdbx_description
1 polymer ?
#
loop_
_entity_poly.entity_id
_entity_poly.type
_entity_poly.pdbx_seq_one_letter_code
_entity_poly.pdbx_strand_id
1 'polypeptide(L)'
;MLFDGVCKLCNGVVKFLIRHDPHQRLRLAVVQSEQGQALLKWAGLPLDDFHTIAVIVNNRVFVRSDAFLHIMGLLPAPWPLLKVLGIFPR
;
A
#
# COMPACT_ATOMS: atom_id res chain seq x y z
N MET A 1 4.82 -2.19 -1.75
CA MET A 1 3.48 -2.39 -1.19
C MET A 1 3.30 -3.88 -0.97
N LEU A 2 3.16 -4.25 0.29
CA LEU A 2 2.87 -5.59 0.77
C LEU A 2 1.34 -5.73 0.85
N PHE A 3 0.79 -6.79 0.28
CA PHE A 3 -0.65 -7.05 0.38
C PHE A 3 -0.91 -8.54 0.52
N ASP A 4 -2.04 -8.85 1.17
CA ASP A 4 -2.57 -10.20 1.22
C ASP A 4 -3.40 -10.49 -0.04
N GLY A 5 -2.98 -11.50 -0.80
CA GLY A 5 -3.66 -11.95 -2.02
C GLY A 5 -5.01 -12.62 -1.75
N VAL A 6 -5.31 -12.99 -0.50
CA VAL A 6 -6.55 -13.69 -0.11
C VAL A 6 -7.68 -12.69 0.20
N CYS A 7 -7.34 -11.48 0.65
CA CYS A 7 -8.32 -10.47 1.01
C CYS A 7 -8.86 -9.71 -0.21
N LYS A 8 -10.17 -9.85 -0.47
CA LYS A 8 -10.87 -9.15 -1.58
C LYS A 8 -10.76 -7.63 -1.49
N LEU A 9 -10.78 -7.07 -0.28
CA LEU A 9 -10.64 -5.64 -0.05
C LEU A 9 -9.24 -5.14 -0.43
N CYS A 10 -8.20 -5.86 0.02
CA CYS A 10 -6.81 -5.54 -0.30
C CYS A 10 -6.56 -5.56 -1.81
N ASN A 11 -7.08 -6.59 -2.48
CA ASN A 11 -6.99 -6.72 -3.94
C ASN A 11 -7.73 -5.58 -4.67
N GLY A 12 -8.90 -5.16 -4.17
CA GLY A 12 -9.63 -4.01 -4.73
C GLY A 12 -8.81 -2.72 -4.69
N VAL A 13 -8.20 -2.42 -3.54
CA VAL A 13 -7.32 -1.25 -3.37
C VAL A 13 -6.07 -1.36 -4.25
N VAL A 14 -5.42 -2.52 -4.31
CA VAL A 14 -4.26 -2.76 -5.18
C VAL A 14 -4.62 -2.54 -6.64
N LYS A 15 -5.75 -3.10 -7.13
CA LYS A 15 -6.22 -2.88 -8.51
C LYS A 15 -6.51 -1.41 -8.80
N PHE A 16 -7.12 -0.70 -7.86
CA PHE A 16 -7.35 0.73 -7.98
C PHE A 16 -6.03 1.51 -8.10
N LEU A 17 -5.06 1.18 -7.26
CA LEU A 17 -3.75 1.81 -7.27
C LEU A 17 -2.96 1.51 -8.55
N ILE A 18 -2.95 0.26 -9.03
CA ILE A 18 -2.32 -0.12 -10.30
C ILE A 18 -2.96 0.66 -11.45
N ARG A 19 -4.29 0.81 -11.45
CA ARG A 19 -5.01 1.55 -12.50
C ARG A 19 -4.67 3.04 -12.50
N HIS A 20 -4.37 3.61 -11.33
CA HIS A 20 -4.05 5.03 -11.18
C HIS A 20 -2.54 5.33 -11.05
N ASP A 21 -1.68 4.33 -11.14
CA ASP A 21 -0.22 4.44 -11.21
C ASP A 21 0.29 4.11 -12.62
N PRO A 22 0.12 5.02 -13.61
CA PRO A 22 0.58 4.79 -14.98
C PRO A 22 2.11 4.71 -15.08
N HIS A 23 2.84 5.15 -14.05
CA HIS A 23 4.31 5.16 -14.03
C HIS A 23 4.91 3.93 -13.35
N GLN A 24 4.10 2.96 -12.91
CA GLN A 24 4.55 1.73 -12.22
C GLN A 24 5.57 2.00 -11.10
N ARG A 25 5.40 3.11 -10.37
CA ARG A 25 6.29 3.48 -9.26
C ARG A 25 6.05 2.59 -8.05
N LEU A 26 4.87 1.97 -7.98
CA LEU A 26 4.50 1.04 -6.92
C LEU A 26 4.98 -0.37 -7.23
N ARG A 27 5.95 -0.85 -6.44
CA ARG A 27 6.34 -2.26 -6.44
C ARG A 27 5.43 -3.06 -5.53
N LEU A 28 4.78 -4.07 -6.07
CA LEU A 28 3.89 -4.98 -5.33
C LEU A 28 4.69 -6.21 -4.89
N ALA A 29 4.51 -6.61 -3.63
CA ALA A 29 5.05 -7.84 -3.08
C ALA A 29 3.93 -8.55 -2.33
N VAL A 30 3.77 -9.84 -2.58
CA VAL A 30 2.79 -10.66 -1.86
C VAL A 30 3.40 -11.00 -0.51
N VAL A 31 2.65 -10.82 0.57
CA VAL A 31 3.10 -11.14 1.94
C VAL A 31 3.52 -12.61 2.06
N GLN A 32 2.86 -13.50 1.31
CA GLN A 32 3.12 -14.93 1.29
C GLN A 32 4.42 -15.32 0.57
N SER A 33 5.06 -14.41 -0.18
CA SER A 33 6.33 -14.70 -0.84
C SER A 33 7.50 -14.51 0.13
N GLU A 34 8.62 -15.21 -0.09
CA GLU A 34 9.83 -15.04 0.74
C GLU A 34 10.28 -13.57 0.84
N GLN A 35 10.16 -12.82 -0.25
CA GLN A 35 10.51 -11.40 -0.29
C GLN A 35 9.53 -10.56 0.53
N GLY A 36 8.23 -10.90 0.49
CA GLY A 36 7.21 -10.26 1.33
C GLY A 36 7.46 -10.49 2.81
N GLN A 37 7.75 -11.74 3.19
CA GLN A 37 8.11 -12.11 4.56
C GLN A 37 9.39 -11.43 5.05
N ALA A 38 10.43 -11.35 4.21
CA ALA A 38 11.65 -10.64 4.56
C ALA A 38 11.40 -9.14 4.83
N LEU A 39 10.57 -8.49 4.01
CA LEU A 39 10.19 -7.09 4.19
C LEU A 39 9.29 -6.86 5.41
N LEU A 40 8.37 -7.78 5.71
CA LEU A 40 7.56 -7.75 6.94
C LEU A 40 8.42 -7.89 8.18
N LYS A 41 9.38 -8.83 8.16
CA LYS A 41 10.33 -9.04 9.25
C LYS A 41 11.19 -7.79 9.46
N TRP A 42 11.67 -7.19 8.38
CA TRP A 42 12.41 -5.92 8.44
C TRP A 42 11.54 -4.77 8.97
N ALA A 43 10.25 -4.75 8.61
CA ALA A 43 9.28 -3.77 9.08
C ALA A 43 8.81 -3.98 10.53
N GLY A 44 9.16 -5.11 11.18
CA GLY A 44 8.68 -5.47 12.51
C GLY A 44 7.18 -5.79 12.56
N LEU A 45 6.59 -6.20 11.44
CA LEU A 45 5.17 -6.54 11.34
C LEU A 45 4.93 -8.04 11.57
N PRO A 46 3.74 -8.43 12.08
CA PRO A 46 3.40 -9.83 12.29
C PRO A 46 3.40 -10.60 10.95
N LEU A 47 4.05 -11.75 10.93
CA LEU A 47 4.24 -12.58 9.73
C LEU A 47 3.08 -13.58 9.52
N ASP A 48 2.42 -14.00 10.60
CA ASP A 48 1.43 -15.08 10.57
C ASP A 48 0.01 -14.60 10.25
N ASP A 49 -0.42 -13.43 10.76
CA ASP A 49 -1.80 -12.91 10.61
C ASP A 49 -1.85 -11.53 9.92
N PHE A 50 -1.17 -11.39 8.80
CA PHE A 50 -1.12 -10.12 8.07
C PHE A 50 -2.18 -10.01 6.97
N HIS A 51 -3.43 -9.75 7.35
CA HIS A 51 -4.55 -9.53 6.42
C HIS A 51 -4.75 -8.06 6.02
N THR A 52 -3.65 -7.32 5.88
CA THR A 52 -3.68 -5.86 5.71
C THR A 52 -2.74 -5.43 4.59
N ILE A 53 -2.92 -4.20 4.11
CA ILE A 53 -2.01 -3.55 3.17
C ILE A 53 -0.90 -2.86 3.95
N ALA A 54 0.35 -3.08 3.57
CA ALA A 54 1.48 -2.28 4.02
C ALA A 54 2.19 -1.62 2.84
N VAL A 55 2.77 -0.44 3.06
CA VAL A 55 3.65 0.21 2.09
C VAL A 55 4.87 0.74 2.79
N ILE A 56 6.01 0.64 2.11
CA ILE A 56 7.28 1.14 2.60
C ILE A 56 7.62 2.36 1.74
N VAL A 57 7.71 3.53 2.36
CA VAL A 57 8.00 4.81 1.71
C VAL A 57 9.04 5.53 2.54
N ASN A 58 10.17 5.90 1.94
CA ASN A 58 11.26 6.62 2.63
C ASN A 58 11.67 5.95 3.96
N ASN A 59 11.91 4.64 3.95
CA ASN A 59 12.20 3.82 5.13
C ASN A 59 11.13 3.79 6.23
N ARG A 60 9.93 4.36 6.00
CA ARG A 60 8.80 4.24 6.92
C ARG A 60 7.79 3.25 6.41
N VAL A 61 7.23 2.49 7.34
CA VAL A 61 6.20 1.49 7.09
C VAL A 61 4.86 2.09 7.45
N PHE A 62 3.95 2.11 6.51
CA PHE A 62 2.55 2.50 6.72
C PHE A 62 1.67 1.28 6.51
N VAL A 63 0.62 1.15 7.30
CA VAL A 63 -0.31 0.01 7.28
C VAL A 63 -1.75 0.48 7.07
N ARG A 64 -2.62 -0.41 6.58
CA ARG A 64 -4.07 -0.17 6.41
C ARG A 64 -4.37 1.09 5.58
N SER A 65 -5.27 1.95 6.07
CA SER A 65 -5.69 3.19 5.42
C SER A 65 -4.54 4.20 5.28
N ASP A 66 -3.59 4.21 6.21
CA ASP A 66 -2.41 5.10 6.13
C ASP A 66 -1.53 4.75 4.93
N ALA A 67 -1.40 3.46 4.63
CA ALA A 67 -0.68 3.00 3.44
C ALA A 67 -1.32 3.54 2.17
N PHE A 68 -2.65 3.43 2.06
CA PHE A 68 -3.40 3.94 0.93
C PHE A 68 -3.25 5.47 0.78
N LEU A 69 -3.44 6.22 1.87
CA LEU A 69 -3.30 7.68 1.89
C LEU A 69 -1.89 8.15 1.51
N HIS A 70 -0.85 7.41 1.92
CA HIS A 70 0.52 7.70 1.52
C HIS A 70 0.72 7.45 0.03
N ILE A 71 0.24 6.32 -0.46
CA ILE A 71 0.32 5.98 -1.88
C ILE A 71 -0.40 7.03 -2.73
N MET A 72 -1.62 7.44 -2.36
CA MET A 72 -2.35 8.50 -3.06
C MET A 72 -1.59 9.83 -3.11
N GLY A 73 -0.77 10.13 -2.09
CA GLY A 73 0.12 11.29 -2.10
C GLY A 73 1.35 11.14 -3.01
N LEU A 74 1.73 9.90 -3.35
CA LEU A 74 2.82 9.59 -4.29
C LEU A 74 2.33 9.50 -5.74
N LEU A 75 1.03 9.32 -5.97
CA LEU A 75 0.44 9.31 -7.30
C LEU A 75 0.55 10.69 -7.96
N PRO A 76 0.70 10.75 -9.30
CA PRO A 76 0.73 12.01 -10.03
C PRO A 76 -0.58 12.80 -9.86
N ALA A 77 -0.53 14.11 -10.11
CA ALA A 77 -1.71 14.97 -10.07
C ALA A 77 -2.86 14.36 -10.89
N PRO A 78 -4.13 14.41 -10.41
CA PRO A 78 -4.67 15.34 -9.40
C PRO A 78 -4.82 14.77 -7.97
N TRP A 79 -4.38 13.55 -7.69
CA TRP A 79 -4.59 12.86 -6.40
C TRP A 79 -4.04 13.57 -5.16
N PRO A 80 -2.80 14.08 -5.15
CA PRO A 80 -2.30 14.87 -4.01
C PRO A 80 -3.11 16.15 -3.79
N LEU A 81 -3.67 16.74 -4.86
CA LEU A 81 -4.55 17.90 -4.77
C LEU A 81 -5.88 17.56 -4.08
N LEU A 82 -6.48 16.41 -4.42
CA LEU A 82 -7.73 15.92 -3.80
C LEU A 82 -7.55 15.59 -2.31
N LYS A 83 -6.36 15.09 -1.93
CA LYS A 83 -6.00 14.86 -0.52
C LYS A 83 -5.90 16.17 0.26
N VAL A 84 -5.32 17.21 -0.33
CA VAL A 84 -5.22 18.56 0.27
C VAL A 84 -6.60 19.24 0.31
N LEU A 85 -7.44 19.03 -0.70
CA LEU A 85 -8.81 19.55 -0.79
C LEU A 85 -9.80 18.88 0.18
N GLY A 86 -9.38 17.92 1.01
CA GLY A 86 -10.20 17.39 2.10
C GLY A 86 -11.33 16.45 1.67
N ILE A 87 -11.29 15.93 0.44
CA ILE A 87 -12.33 15.05 -0.11
C ILE A 87 -12.25 13.62 0.46
N PHE A 88 -11.11 13.24 1.05
CA PHE A 88 -10.93 11.92 1.66
C PHE A 88 -11.06 12.02 3.19
N PRO A 89 -12.12 11.47 3.80
CA PRO A 89 -12.27 11.46 5.25
C PRO A 89 -11.18 10.58 5.89
N ARG A 90 -10.72 10.99 7.08
CA ARG A 90 -9.73 10.25 7.88
C ARG A 90 -10.29 8.95 8.42
#